data_AF-A0A926BJK9-F1
#
_entry.id   AF-A0A926BJK9-F1
#
_cell.length_a   1.000
_cell.length_b   1.000
_cell.length_c   1.000
_cell.angle_alpha   90.00
_cell.angle_beta   90.00
_cell.angle_gamma   90.00
#
_symmetry.space_group_name_H-M   'P 1'
#
loop_
_entity.id
_entity.type
_entity.pdbx_description
1 polymer ?
#
loop_
_entity_poly.entity_id
_entity_poly.type
_entity_poly.pdbx_seq_one_letter_code
_entity_poly.pdbx_strand_id
1 'polypeptide(L)'
;MKTGLFAAVVVGAAFGNVVAPAFAVDTSAKTKPVVISVAKPDANVSPAALRDTLAKGAFAFFWNETDPTTGLTKDRAVNRLDKGKDTYEIASVASTGYALAALPIGVERGWIPKKDAEARAITTLRWFRDKQPHEHGFYYHFVNWKTGAREWKSELSSIDSGLFLLGAVTAGQYFGGEAKILADELYARTDWQWMRDGVAKSQPQSLKPLTLSMGWNPDTGFLEGRWQGYEDPYLYMLAMGAPKFALGGESWKA
;
A
#
# COMPACT_ATOMS: atom_id res chain seq x y z
N MET A 1 -44.14 13.11 2.69
CA MET A 1 -44.66 12.94 4.07
C MET A 1 -43.81 11.93 4.81
N LYS A 2 -43.45 12.25 6.06
CA LYS A 2 -42.66 11.50 7.06
C LYS A 2 -41.21 11.98 7.24
N THR A 3 -41.13 13.15 7.87
CA THR A 3 -40.00 13.65 8.67
C THR A 3 -39.91 12.85 9.98
N GLY A 4 -38.73 12.29 10.26
CA GLY A 4 -38.39 11.69 11.56
C GLY A 4 -37.90 12.76 12.53
N LEU A 5 -38.58 12.88 13.66
CA LEU A 5 -38.31 13.82 14.75
C LEU A 5 -37.33 13.14 15.74
N PHE A 6 -36.17 13.74 16.00
CA PHE A 6 -35.34 13.38 17.16
C PHE A 6 -35.38 14.51 18.17
N ALA A 7 -35.87 14.19 19.37
CA ALA A 7 -35.93 15.08 20.52
C ALA A 7 -34.53 15.22 21.15
N ALA A 8 -34.06 16.46 21.32
CA ALA A 8 -32.88 16.78 22.09
C ALA A 8 -33.28 17.08 23.54
N VAL A 9 -32.69 16.36 24.48
CA VAL A 9 -32.72 16.70 25.92
C VAL A 9 -31.68 17.80 26.14
N VAL A 10 -32.14 18.97 26.60
CA VAL A 10 -31.29 20.11 26.96
C VAL A 10 -30.85 19.94 28.41
N VAL A 11 -29.55 19.78 28.64
CA VAL A 11 -28.90 20.07 29.93
C VAL A 11 -28.00 21.28 29.70
N GLY A 12 -28.33 22.37 30.37
CA GLY A 12 -27.62 23.64 30.24
C GLY A 12 -26.26 23.63 30.94
N ALA A 13 -25.26 24.15 30.24
CA ALA A 13 -24.10 24.80 30.83
C ALA A 13 -23.66 25.90 29.86
N ALA A 14 -23.66 27.15 30.35
CA ALA A 14 -23.33 28.34 29.59
C ALA A 14 -21.81 28.41 29.33
N PHE A 15 -21.41 28.37 28.06
CA PHE A 15 -20.10 28.81 27.60
C PHE A 15 -20.23 29.52 26.25
N GLY A 16 -19.45 30.58 26.07
CA GLY A 16 -19.68 31.67 25.10
C GLY A 16 -19.75 31.27 23.62
N ASN A 17 -20.52 32.07 22.88
CA ASN A 17 -20.65 31.99 21.43
C ASN A 17 -19.34 32.39 20.75
N VAL A 18 -18.52 31.41 20.38
CA VAL A 18 -17.58 31.54 19.26
C VAL A 18 -18.21 30.83 18.08
N VAL A 19 -18.82 31.61 17.18
CA VAL A 19 -19.29 31.10 15.89
C VAL A 19 -18.03 30.87 15.04
N ALA A 20 -17.55 29.64 15.01
CA ALA A 20 -16.58 29.22 14.00
C ALA A 20 -17.28 29.23 12.63
N PRO A 21 -16.66 29.79 11.57
CA PRO A 21 -17.25 29.70 10.24
C PRO A 21 -17.29 28.23 9.83
N ALA A 22 -18.48 27.74 9.50
CA ALA A 22 -18.66 26.45 8.88
C ALA A 22 -18.02 26.51 7.49
N PHE A 23 -16.80 25.98 7.37
CA PHE A 23 -16.21 25.70 6.07
C PHE A 23 -16.97 24.51 5.46
N ALA A 24 -17.98 24.81 4.65
CA ALA A 24 -18.53 23.85 3.73
C ALA A 24 -17.42 23.51 2.71
N VAL A 25 -16.79 22.34 2.86
CA VAL A 25 -15.94 21.78 1.82
C VAL A 25 -16.86 21.36 0.68
N ASP A 26 -16.81 22.09 -0.42
CA ASP A 26 -17.42 21.68 -1.67
C ASP A 26 -16.69 20.42 -2.18
N THR A 27 -17.29 19.26 -1.92
CA THR A 27 -16.80 17.95 -2.40
C THR A 27 -17.17 17.69 -3.87
N SER A 28 -17.70 18.67 -4.61
CA SER A 28 -18.26 18.46 -5.95
C SER A 28 -17.30 18.73 -7.12
N ALA A 29 -16.10 19.26 -6.87
CA ALA A 29 -15.10 19.43 -7.92
C ALA A 29 -14.48 18.08 -8.29
N LYS A 30 -15.12 17.34 -9.20
CA LYS A 30 -14.50 16.22 -9.93
C LYS A 30 -13.41 16.77 -10.84
N THR A 31 -12.26 17.12 -10.26
CA THR A 31 -11.03 17.38 -11.03
C THR A 31 -10.71 16.11 -11.81
N LYS A 32 -10.54 16.23 -13.14
CA LYS A 32 -10.11 15.10 -13.96
C LYS A 32 -8.83 14.50 -13.35
N PRO A 33 -8.69 13.18 -13.27
CA PRO A 33 -7.47 12.56 -12.79
C PRO A 33 -6.30 13.13 -13.59
N VAL A 34 -5.26 13.60 -12.90
CA VAL A 34 -3.99 13.93 -13.54
C VAL A 34 -3.52 12.63 -14.21
N VAL A 35 -3.23 12.67 -15.51
CA VAL A 35 -2.64 11.53 -16.24
C VAL A 35 -1.25 11.95 -16.65
N ILE A 36 -0.26 11.14 -16.32
CA ILE A 36 1.12 11.42 -16.69
C ILE A 36 1.37 10.81 -18.06
N SER A 37 1.55 11.66 -19.05
CA SER A 37 2.04 11.26 -20.37
C SER A 37 3.55 11.44 -20.43
N VAL A 38 4.25 10.45 -21.00
CA VAL A 38 5.70 10.49 -21.19
C VAL A 38 5.96 10.34 -22.69
N ALA A 39 6.55 11.38 -23.28
CA ALA A 39 6.93 11.36 -24.68
C ALA A 39 8.10 10.39 -24.89
N LYS A 40 8.15 9.77 -26.08
CA LYS A 40 9.30 8.98 -26.50
C LYS A 40 10.53 9.91 -26.54
N PRO A 41 11.65 9.57 -25.89
CA PRO A 41 12.84 10.40 -25.95
C PRO A 41 13.40 10.46 -27.38
N ASP A 42 13.90 11.62 -27.78
CA ASP A 42 14.61 11.78 -29.05
C ASP A 42 15.89 10.92 -29.07
N ALA A 43 16.31 10.48 -30.26
CA ALA A 43 17.49 9.63 -30.40
C ALA A 43 18.80 10.30 -29.92
N ASN A 44 18.83 11.64 -29.83
CA ASN A 44 20.00 12.44 -29.50
C ASN A 44 19.93 13.12 -28.12
N VAL A 45 19.04 12.67 -27.22
CA VAL A 45 19.00 13.23 -25.85
C VAL A 45 20.27 12.91 -25.06
N SER A 46 20.64 13.78 -24.12
CA SER A 46 21.74 13.49 -23.20
C SER A 46 21.41 12.29 -22.29
N PRO A 47 22.42 11.55 -21.78
CA PRO A 47 22.17 10.45 -20.83
C PRO A 47 21.40 10.88 -19.58
N ALA A 48 21.57 12.15 -19.14
CA ALA A 48 20.81 12.70 -18.01
C ALA A 48 19.33 12.87 -18.36
N ALA A 49 19.02 13.47 -19.53
CA ALA A 49 17.66 13.64 -20.00
C ALA A 49 16.97 12.29 -20.29
N LEU A 50 17.72 11.31 -20.81
CA LEU A 50 17.22 9.95 -21.00
C LEU A 50 16.83 9.32 -19.65
N ARG A 51 17.69 9.42 -18.63
CA ARG A 51 17.39 8.89 -17.29
C ARG A 51 16.16 9.54 -16.66
N ASP A 52 16.00 10.86 -16.81
CA ASP A 52 14.80 11.54 -16.30
C ASP A 52 13.53 11.10 -17.02
N THR A 53 13.60 10.94 -18.35
CA THR A 53 12.46 10.43 -19.15
C THR A 53 12.09 9.01 -18.73
N LEU A 54 13.08 8.13 -18.54
CA LEU A 54 12.85 6.75 -18.09
C LEU A 54 12.26 6.71 -16.67
N ALA A 55 12.78 7.53 -15.75
CA ALA A 55 12.27 7.62 -14.39
C ALA A 55 10.83 8.14 -14.37
N LYS A 56 10.50 9.16 -15.17
CA LYS A 56 9.13 9.66 -15.32
C LYS A 56 8.20 8.62 -15.93
N GLY A 57 8.70 7.83 -16.89
CA GLY A 57 8.00 6.69 -17.47
C GLY A 57 7.64 5.62 -16.44
N ALA A 58 8.61 5.23 -15.62
CA ALA A 58 8.38 4.30 -14.52
C ALA A 58 7.37 4.85 -13.50
N PHE A 59 7.48 6.14 -13.15
CA PHE A 59 6.51 6.78 -12.26
C PHE A 59 5.09 6.84 -12.85
N ALA A 60 4.97 7.07 -14.16
CA ALA A 60 3.68 7.12 -14.84
C ALA A 60 2.89 5.81 -14.69
N PHE A 61 3.57 4.65 -14.64
CA PHE A 61 2.92 3.38 -14.33
C PHE A 61 2.26 3.43 -12.94
N PHE A 62 3.01 3.74 -11.89
CA PHE A 62 2.48 3.78 -10.52
C PHE A 62 1.36 4.81 -10.35
N TRP A 63 1.42 5.93 -11.07
CA TRP A 63 0.39 6.96 -10.98
C TRP A 63 -0.89 6.60 -11.75
N ASN A 64 -0.74 6.19 -13.03
CA ASN A 64 -1.85 5.97 -13.96
C ASN A 64 -2.52 4.60 -13.76
N GLU A 65 -1.75 3.57 -13.38
CA GLU A 65 -2.23 2.18 -13.21
C GLU A 65 -2.59 1.87 -11.75
N THR A 66 -2.90 2.91 -10.98
CA THR A 66 -3.46 2.81 -9.64
C THR A 66 -4.90 3.27 -9.66
N ASP A 67 -5.81 2.44 -9.14
CA ASP A 67 -7.21 2.81 -9.04
C ASP A 67 -7.38 3.99 -8.05
N PRO A 68 -8.03 5.10 -8.44
CA PRO A 68 -8.15 6.27 -7.59
C PRO A 68 -9.14 6.09 -6.41
N THR A 69 -9.93 5.01 -6.40
CA THR A 69 -10.91 4.73 -5.34
C THR A 69 -10.32 3.83 -4.28
N THR A 70 -9.62 2.76 -4.69
CA THR A 70 -9.01 1.79 -3.77
C THR A 70 -7.56 2.11 -3.45
N GLY A 71 -6.88 2.84 -4.34
CA GLY A 71 -5.44 3.06 -4.24
C GLY A 71 -4.60 1.82 -4.56
N LEU A 72 -5.19 0.76 -5.10
CA LEU A 72 -4.50 -0.47 -5.52
C LEU A 72 -3.85 -0.29 -6.89
N THR A 73 -2.56 -0.67 -7.00
CA THR A 73 -1.77 -0.57 -8.24
C THR A 73 -1.75 -1.90 -8.96
N LYS A 74 -2.02 -1.88 -10.27
CA LYS A 74 -1.95 -3.07 -11.11
C LYS A 74 -0.59 -3.76 -10.97
N ASP A 75 -0.61 -5.08 -11.13
CA ASP A 75 0.62 -5.88 -11.18
C ASP A 75 1.41 -5.64 -12.49
N ARG A 76 0.68 -5.41 -13.58
CA ARG A 76 1.24 -5.10 -14.89
C ARG A 76 0.24 -4.29 -15.72
N ALA A 77 0.76 -3.66 -16.77
CA ALA A 77 -0.04 -2.97 -17.77
C ALA A 77 0.47 -3.28 -19.18
N VAL A 78 -0.43 -3.15 -20.15
CA VAL A 78 -0.09 -3.35 -21.56
C VAL A 78 0.79 -2.20 -22.05
N ASN A 79 1.99 -2.52 -22.53
CA ASN A 79 2.96 -1.55 -23.07
C ASN A 79 2.69 -1.14 -24.54
N ARG A 80 1.57 -1.59 -25.11
CA ARG A 80 1.19 -1.46 -26.53
C ARG A 80 -0.33 -1.24 -26.69
N LEU A 81 -0.74 0.01 -26.51
CA LEU A 81 -2.16 0.42 -26.61
C LEU A 81 -2.71 0.40 -28.04
N ASP A 82 -1.85 0.19 -29.05
CA ASP A 82 -2.24 -0.08 -30.45
C ASP A 82 -3.05 -1.38 -30.59
N LYS A 83 -3.04 -2.25 -29.57
CA LYS A 83 -3.80 -3.51 -29.53
C LYS A 83 -5.12 -3.43 -28.74
N GLY A 84 -5.54 -2.24 -28.34
CA GLY A 84 -6.82 -2.01 -27.65
C GLY A 84 -6.68 -1.59 -26.20
N LYS A 85 -7.83 -1.47 -25.52
CA LYS A 85 -7.91 -1.08 -24.10
C LYS A 85 -7.31 -2.18 -23.22
N ASP A 86 -6.48 -1.80 -22.25
CA ASP A 86 -6.02 -2.73 -21.22
C ASP A 86 -7.21 -3.18 -20.34
N THR A 87 -7.53 -4.47 -20.39
CA THR A 87 -8.58 -5.11 -19.60
C THR A 87 -8.03 -5.83 -18.38
N TYR A 88 -6.74 -5.69 -18.08
CA TYR A 88 -6.13 -6.28 -16.91
C TYR A 88 -6.59 -5.55 -15.65
N GLU A 89 -7.15 -6.28 -14.69
CA GLU A 89 -7.77 -5.72 -13.47
C GLU A 89 -7.14 -6.26 -12.17
N ILE A 90 -5.95 -6.85 -12.27
CA ILE A 90 -5.27 -7.46 -11.13
C ILE A 90 -4.20 -6.50 -10.61
N ALA A 91 -4.27 -6.20 -9.32
CA ALA A 91 -3.26 -5.53 -8.54
C ALA A 91 -2.39 -6.52 -7.78
N SER A 92 -1.14 -6.16 -7.53
CA SER A 92 -0.30 -6.82 -6.54
C SER A 92 -0.03 -5.89 -5.36
N VAL A 93 0.02 -6.46 -4.16
CA VAL A 93 0.29 -5.70 -2.95
C VAL A 93 1.70 -5.11 -2.97
N ALA A 94 2.68 -5.84 -3.51
CA ALA A 94 4.02 -5.31 -3.77
C ALA A 94 4.01 -4.07 -4.68
N SER A 95 3.32 -4.12 -5.82
CA SER A 95 3.21 -2.97 -6.75
C SER A 95 2.59 -1.75 -6.07
N THR A 96 1.59 -1.97 -5.21
CA THR A 96 0.96 -0.89 -4.42
C THR A 96 1.92 -0.27 -3.41
N GLY A 97 2.79 -1.08 -2.79
CA GLY A 97 3.89 -0.59 -1.94
C GLY A 97 4.87 0.30 -2.71
N TYR A 98 5.31 -0.15 -3.88
CA TYR A 98 6.17 0.67 -4.74
C TYR A 98 5.50 1.96 -5.18
N ALA A 99 4.20 1.93 -5.48
CA ALA A 99 3.45 3.13 -5.82
C ALA A 99 3.46 4.16 -4.68
N LEU A 100 3.23 3.73 -3.43
CA LEU A 100 3.33 4.59 -2.25
C LEU A 100 4.73 5.22 -2.10
N ALA A 101 5.79 4.43 -2.28
CA ALA A 101 7.17 4.92 -2.23
C ALA A 101 7.52 5.86 -3.39
N ALA A 102 6.85 5.72 -4.55
CA ALA A 102 7.06 6.56 -5.71
C ALA A 102 6.42 7.95 -5.59
N LEU A 103 5.38 8.11 -4.73
CA LEU A 103 4.67 9.38 -4.56
C LEU A 103 5.60 10.54 -4.15
N PRO A 104 6.45 10.43 -3.10
CA PRO A 104 7.43 11.46 -2.78
C PRO A 104 8.34 11.82 -3.96
N ILE A 105 8.79 10.84 -4.74
CA ILE A 105 9.66 11.07 -5.90
C ILE A 105 8.94 11.93 -6.94
N GLY A 106 7.67 11.63 -7.21
CA GLY A 106 6.85 12.41 -8.13
C GLY A 106 6.64 13.86 -7.69
N VAL A 107 6.55 14.10 -6.38
CA VAL A 107 6.44 15.45 -5.80
C VAL A 107 7.76 16.20 -5.93
N GLU A 108 8.87 15.60 -5.48
CA GLU A 108 10.20 16.24 -5.50
C GLU A 108 10.68 16.55 -6.92
N ARG A 109 10.24 15.76 -7.92
CA ARG A 109 10.53 16.01 -9.34
C ARG A 109 9.50 16.91 -10.04
N GLY A 110 8.48 17.40 -9.33
CA GLY A 110 7.45 18.26 -9.88
C GLY A 110 6.57 17.59 -10.95
N TRP A 111 6.48 16.26 -10.94
CA TRP A 111 5.64 15.51 -11.88
C TRP A 111 4.17 15.52 -11.49
N ILE A 112 3.88 15.62 -10.19
CA ILE A 112 2.53 15.79 -9.63
C ILE A 112 2.54 16.78 -8.46
N PRO A 113 1.40 17.46 -8.18
CA PRO A 113 1.27 18.29 -6.99
C PRO A 113 1.33 17.48 -5.69
N LYS A 114 1.95 18.05 -4.64
CA LYS A 114 2.05 17.41 -3.31
C LYS A 114 0.68 17.01 -2.75
N LYS A 115 -0.33 17.88 -2.90
CA LYS A 115 -1.70 17.63 -2.44
C LYS A 115 -2.33 16.39 -3.07
N ASP A 116 -2.10 16.17 -4.37
CA ASP A 116 -2.67 15.04 -5.08
C ASP A 116 -1.97 13.74 -4.69
N ALA A 117 -0.65 13.82 -4.45
CA ALA A 117 0.14 12.70 -3.96
C ALA A 117 -0.27 12.29 -2.53
N GLU A 118 -0.44 13.26 -1.63
CA GLU A 118 -0.90 13.04 -0.25
C GLU A 118 -2.29 12.42 -0.23
N ALA A 119 -3.23 12.95 -1.03
CA ALA A 119 -4.56 12.39 -1.16
C ALA A 119 -4.52 10.93 -1.66
N ARG A 120 -3.65 10.61 -2.63
CA ARG A 120 -3.47 9.23 -3.09
C ARG A 120 -2.95 8.32 -1.97
N ALA A 121 -1.94 8.77 -1.23
CA ALA A 121 -1.39 8.01 -0.11
C ALA A 121 -2.46 7.72 0.96
N ILE A 122 -3.23 8.73 1.37
CA ILE A 122 -4.31 8.57 2.36
C ILE A 122 -5.38 7.61 1.85
N THR A 123 -5.82 7.73 0.59
CA THR A 123 -6.79 6.81 -0.01
C THR A 123 -6.30 5.37 0.04
N THR A 124 -5.08 5.10 -0.42
CA THR A 124 -4.50 3.75 -0.40
C THR A 124 -4.39 3.21 1.03
N LEU A 125 -3.81 3.99 1.95
CA LEU A 125 -3.60 3.53 3.33
C LEU A 125 -4.92 3.29 4.06
N ARG A 126 -5.92 4.15 3.86
CA ARG A 126 -7.25 3.97 4.44
C ARG A 126 -7.94 2.73 3.88
N TRP A 127 -7.80 2.47 2.58
CA TRP A 127 -8.31 1.24 1.97
C TRP A 127 -7.72 -0.02 2.62
N PHE A 128 -6.40 -0.08 2.82
CA PHE A 128 -5.75 -1.20 3.49
C PHE A 128 -6.16 -1.36 4.95
N ARG A 129 -6.40 -0.24 5.63
CA ARG A 129 -6.80 -0.25 7.04
C ARG A 129 -8.26 -0.71 7.21
N ASP A 130 -9.17 -0.23 6.37
CA ASP A 130 -10.62 -0.42 6.56
C ASP A 130 -11.25 -1.51 5.69
N LYS A 131 -10.69 -1.84 4.52
CA LYS A 131 -11.38 -2.59 3.46
C LYS A 131 -10.61 -3.79 2.93
N GLN A 132 -9.29 -3.70 2.80
CA GLN A 132 -8.51 -4.75 2.15
C GLN A 132 -8.53 -6.05 2.98
N PRO A 133 -8.92 -7.19 2.38
CA PRO A 133 -8.85 -8.49 3.05
C PRO A 133 -7.43 -8.82 3.50
N HIS A 134 -7.30 -9.26 4.75
CA HIS A 134 -6.03 -9.57 5.38
C HIS A 134 -6.24 -10.60 6.49
N GLU A 135 -5.17 -11.27 6.93
CA GLU A 135 -5.15 -12.12 8.13
C GLU A 135 -3.94 -11.69 8.94
N HIS A 136 -4.08 -11.42 10.24
CA HIS A 136 -2.95 -11.02 11.10
C HIS A 136 -2.09 -9.85 10.54
N GLY A 137 -2.72 -8.92 9.81
CA GLY A 137 -2.07 -7.79 9.15
C GLY A 137 -1.22 -8.11 7.90
N PHE A 138 -1.32 -9.32 7.35
CA PHE A 138 -0.74 -9.70 6.04
C PHE A 138 -1.81 -9.73 4.95
N TYR A 139 -1.41 -9.40 3.73
CA TYR A 139 -2.31 -9.21 2.59
C TYR A 139 -2.04 -10.22 1.47
N TYR A 140 -3.08 -10.49 0.68
CA TYR A 140 -3.00 -11.40 -0.47
C TYR A 140 -2.07 -10.84 -1.54
N HIS A 141 -1.25 -11.69 -2.14
CA HIS A 141 -0.31 -11.32 -3.20
C HIS A 141 -1.03 -10.62 -4.36
N PHE A 142 -2.09 -11.25 -4.88
CA PHE A 142 -2.88 -10.73 -6.00
C PHE A 142 -4.32 -10.46 -5.61
N VAL A 143 -4.80 -9.28 -5.97
CA VAL A 143 -6.14 -8.80 -5.65
C VAL A 143 -6.75 -8.07 -6.82
N ASN A 144 -8.08 -8.03 -6.90
CA ASN A 144 -8.75 -7.22 -7.90
C ASN A 144 -8.57 -5.74 -7.57
N TRP A 145 -8.05 -4.93 -8.50
CA TRP A 145 -7.74 -3.53 -8.22
C TRP A 145 -8.97 -2.65 -7.95
N LYS A 146 -10.17 -3.07 -8.36
CA LYS A 146 -11.43 -2.33 -8.12
C LYS A 146 -12.09 -2.71 -6.80
N THR A 147 -11.96 -3.96 -6.38
CA THR A 147 -12.74 -4.51 -5.25
C THR A 147 -11.89 -4.93 -4.07
N GLY A 148 -10.57 -5.10 -4.25
CA GLY A 148 -9.66 -5.66 -3.26
C GLY A 148 -9.83 -7.17 -3.01
N ALA A 149 -10.74 -7.85 -3.74
CA ALA A 149 -10.98 -9.27 -3.57
C ALA A 149 -9.74 -10.10 -3.92
N ARG A 150 -9.48 -11.17 -3.16
CA ARG A 150 -8.42 -12.16 -3.44
C ARG A 150 -8.59 -12.72 -4.85
N GLU A 151 -7.52 -12.69 -5.64
CA GLU A 151 -7.50 -13.21 -7.01
C GLU A 151 -6.58 -14.44 -7.12
N TRP A 152 -6.88 -15.29 -8.10
CA TRP A 152 -6.08 -16.48 -8.47
C TRP A 152 -5.77 -17.47 -7.35
N LYS A 153 -6.61 -17.50 -6.30
CA LYS A 153 -6.35 -18.27 -5.08
C LYS A 153 -4.97 -17.97 -4.48
N SER A 154 -4.46 -16.76 -4.66
CA SER A 154 -3.19 -16.32 -4.10
C SER A 154 -3.13 -16.50 -2.58
N GLU A 155 -1.94 -16.73 -2.08
CA GLU A 155 -1.57 -16.67 -0.67
C GLU A 155 -1.59 -15.24 -0.14
N LEU A 156 -1.69 -15.10 1.19
CA LEU A 156 -1.10 -13.97 1.88
C LEU A 156 0.41 -14.07 1.75
N SER A 157 1.04 -13.06 1.14
CA SER A 157 2.48 -13.03 0.88
C SER A 157 3.18 -12.18 1.94
N SER A 158 4.15 -12.77 2.64
CA SER A 158 4.90 -12.06 3.67
C SER A 158 5.82 -11.00 3.06
N ILE A 159 6.42 -11.29 1.90
CA ILE A 159 7.30 -10.36 1.19
C ILE A 159 6.53 -9.18 0.57
N ASP A 160 5.38 -9.43 -0.08
CA ASP A 160 4.56 -8.38 -0.66
C ASP A 160 4.00 -7.45 0.42
N SER A 161 3.56 -8.03 1.54
CA SER A 161 3.11 -7.25 2.70
C SER A 161 4.24 -6.40 3.27
N GLY A 162 5.47 -6.91 3.32
CA GLY A 162 6.66 -6.15 3.71
C GLY A 162 6.96 -4.99 2.76
N LEU A 163 6.93 -5.23 1.44
CA LEU A 163 7.10 -4.18 0.42
C LEU A 163 6.01 -3.11 0.51
N PHE A 164 4.77 -3.50 0.75
CA PHE A 164 3.68 -2.58 1.03
C PHE A 164 3.97 -1.71 2.25
N LEU A 165 4.41 -2.31 3.36
CA LEU A 165 4.73 -1.58 4.59
C LEU A 165 5.90 -0.61 4.42
N LEU A 166 6.93 -0.98 3.65
CA LEU A 166 8.02 -0.05 3.29
C LEU A 166 7.49 1.17 2.55
N GLY A 167 6.61 0.94 1.56
CA GLY A 167 5.92 2.02 0.84
C GLY A 167 5.07 2.88 1.77
N ALA A 168 4.28 2.25 2.62
CA ALA A 168 3.39 2.91 3.58
C ALA A 168 4.17 3.80 4.55
N VAL A 169 5.24 3.27 5.18
CA VAL A 169 6.10 4.03 6.10
C VAL A 169 6.78 5.17 5.34
N THR A 170 7.29 4.94 4.13
CA THR A 170 7.91 6.00 3.32
C THR A 170 6.95 7.14 3.03
N ALA A 171 5.74 6.84 2.56
CA ALA A 171 4.70 7.84 2.31
C ALA A 171 4.26 8.53 3.61
N GLY A 172 4.06 7.78 4.69
CA GLY A 172 3.66 8.31 5.99
C GLY A 172 4.69 9.30 6.55
N GLN A 173 5.97 8.98 6.47
CA GLN A 173 7.04 9.89 6.93
C GLN A 173 7.14 11.16 6.06
N TYR A 174 6.92 11.04 4.75
CA TYR A 174 7.01 12.18 3.84
C TYR A 174 5.82 13.14 3.93
N PHE A 175 4.60 12.62 4.00
CA PHE A 175 3.38 13.43 4.03
C PHE A 175 2.96 13.84 5.44
N GLY A 176 3.30 13.05 6.47
CA GLY A 176 2.91 13.34 7.85
C GLY A 176 1.40 13.16 8.07
N GLY A 177 0.87 13.85 9.09
CA GLY A 177 -0.58 13.94 9.34
C GLY A 177 -1.30 12.60 9.36
N GLU A 178 -2.41 12.52 8.63
CA GLU A 178 -3.22 11.30 8.52
C GLU A 178 -2.48 10.15 7.84
N ALA A 179 -1.66 10.43 6.81
CA ALA A 179 -0.88 9.39 6.14
C ALA A 179 0.08 8.69 7.10
N LYS A 180 0.75 9.45 7.98
CA LYS A 180 1.61 8.88 9.02
C LYS A 180 0.86 8.00 10.00
N ILE A 181 -0.29 8.48 10.50
CA ILE A 181 -1.12 7.74 11.45
C ILE A 181 -1.55 6.41 10.86
N LEU A 182 -2.07 6.40 9.62
CA LEU A 182 -2.51 5.18 8.96
C LEU A 182 -1.34 4.21 8.69
N ALA A 183 -0.18 4.72 8.28
CA ALA A 183 1.00 3.89 8.05
C ALA A 183 1.50 3.23 9.35
N ASP A 184 1.56 3.98 10.44
CA ASP A 184 1.96 3.47 11.76
C ASP A 184 0.95 2.42 12.28
N GLU A 185 -0.36 2.66 12.10
CA GLU A 185 -1.43 1.69 12.44
C GLU A 185 -1.26 0.37 11.68
N LEU A 186 -1.05 0.45 10.36
CA LEU A 186 -0.87 -0.72 9.50
C LEU A 186 0.39 -1.51 9.88
N TYR A 187 1.50 -0.82 10.14
CA TYR A 187 2.74 -1.47 10.54
C TYR A 187 2.64 -2.12 11.92
N ALA A 188 1.96 -1.48 12.88
CA ALA A 188 1.74 -2.04 14.21
C ALA A 188 0.77 -3.23 14.22
N ARG A 189 -0.12 -3.34 13.24
CA ARG A 189 -1.08 -4.44 13.09
C ARG A 189 -0.42 -5.74 12.61
N THR A 190 0.64 -5.64 11.81
CA THR A 190 1.27 -6.81 11.17
C THR A 190 1.94 -7.70 12.20
N ASP A 191 1.42 -8.92 12.33
CA ASP A 191 1.85 -9.90 13.33
C ASP A 191 2.98 -10.79 12.81
N TRP A 192 4.20 -10.25 12.81
CA TRP A 192 5.37 -10.99 12.31
C TRP A 192 5.64 -12.28 13.08
N GLN A 193 5.19 -12.37 14.34
CA GLN A 193 5.31 -13.58 15.14
C GLN A 193 4.42 -14.69 14.57
N TRP A 194 3.18 -14.38 14.19
CA TRP A 194 2.27 -15.30 13.52
C TRP A 194 2.83 -15.80 12.18
N MET A 195 3.49 -14.95 11.39
CA MET A 195 4.06 -15.37 10.11
C MET A 195 5.26 -16.35 10.24
N ARG A 196 5.78 -16.57 11.45
CA ARG A 196 6.72 -17.68 11.72
C ARG A 196 6.03 -19.02 11.93
N ASP A 197 4.71 -19.07 11.98
CA ASP A 197 4.01 -20.34 12.12
C ASP A 197 4.09 -21.20 10.86
N GLY A 198 3.40 -22.34 10.92
CA GLY A 198 3.57 -23.44 10.00
C GLY A 198 4.84 -24.24 10.30
N VAL A 199 4.83 -25.47 9.83
CA VAL A 199 6.04 -26.29 9.70
C VAL A 199 6.05 -26.70 8.24
N ALA A 200 7.08 -26.26 7.52
CA ALA A 200 7.38 -26.85 6.24
C ALA A 200 7.78 -28.30 6.53
N LYS A 201 6.94 -29.27 6.15
CA LYS A 201 7.16 -30.69 6.44
C LYS A 201 8.49 -31.18 5.88
N SER A 202 8.98 -30.49 4.85
CA SER A 202 10.26 -30.72 4.18
C SER A 202 11.48 -30.06 4.84
N GLN A 203 11.31 -29.20 5.86
CA GLN A 203 12.39 -28.38 6.43
C GLN A 203 12.71 -28.74 7.91
N PRO A 204 13.95 -28.50 8.37
CA PRO A 204 14.32 -28.71 9.77
C PRO A 204 13.46 -27.87 10.73
N GLN A 205 12.92 -28.50 11.76
CA GLN A 205 12.10 -27.83 12.79
C GLN A 205 12.85 -26.70 13.52
N SER A 206 14.19 -26.78 13.56
CA SER A 206 15.07 -25.77 14.14
C SER A 206 15.02 -24.43 13.39
N LEU A 207 14.55 -24.39 12.14
CA LEU A 207 14.39 -23.15 11.37
C LEU A 207 13.15 -22.37 11.79
N LYS A 208 12.11 -23.04 12.32
CA LYS A 208 10.83 -22.41 12.67
C LYS A 208 10.97 -21.16 13.55
N PRO A 209 11.72 -21.16 14.67
CA PRO A 209 11.79 -19.96 15.51
C PRO A 209 12.49 -18.77 14.84
N LEU A 210 13.36 -19.03 13.86
CA LEU A 210 14.19 -18.01 13.21
C LEU A 210 13.52 -17.44 11.97
N THR A 211 12.84 -18.28 11.18
CA THR A 211 12.43 -17.98 9.82
C THR A 211 10.97 -17.58 9.69
N LEU A 212 10.65 -16.69 8.75
CA LEU A 212 9.29 -16.39 8.31
C LEU A 212 8.84 -17.38 7.22
N SER A 213 7.57 -17.80 7.24
CA SER A 213 6.96 -18.44 6.08
C SER A 213 6.87 -17.45 4.92
N MET A 214 6.98 -17.94 3.68
CA MET A 214 6.75 -17.13 2.48
C MET A 214 5.29 -16.69 2.38
N GLY A 215 4.36 -17.43 2.99
CA GLY A 215 2.97 -17.04 3.00
C GLY A 215 2.03 -18.02 3.66
N TRP A 216 0.75 -17.67 3.64
CA TRP A 216 -0.33 -18.49 4.18
C TRP A 216 -1.52 -18.48 3.22
N ASN A 217 -2.14 -19.62 3.00
CA ASN A 217 -3.31 -19.76 2.14
C ASN A 217 -4.50 -20.27 2.96
N PRO A 218 -5.69 -19.67 2.86
CA PRO A 218 -6.86 -20.13 3.61
C PRO A 218 -7.29 -21.56 3.26
N ASP A 219 -6.92 -22.04 2.07
CA ASP A 219 -7.29 -23.36 1.58
C ASP A 219 -6.32 -24.46 2.06
N THR A 220 -5.05 -24.11 2.32
CA THR A 220 -3.97 -25.09 2.59
C THR A 220 -3.11 -24.81 3.82
N GLY A 221 -3.30 -23.67 4.50
CA GLY A 221 -2.46 -23.20 5.60
C GLY A 221 -1.15 -22.57 5.13
N PHE A 222 -0.15 -22.56 6.00
CA PHE A 222 1.18 -22.00 5.72
C PHE A 222 1.88 -22.71 4.56
N LEU A 223 2.62 -21.94 3.75
CA LEU A 223 3.42 -22.46 2.66
C LEU A 223 4.65 -23.23 3.18
N GLU A 224 5.10 -24.21 2.38
CA GLU A 224 6.36 -24.95 2.64
C GLU A 224 7.61 -24.05 2.48
N GLY A 225 7.53 -23.02 1.64
CA GLY A 225 8.62 -22.06 1.46
C GLY A 225 8.83 -21.19 2.70
N ARG A 226 10.09 -20.99 3.10
CA ARG A 226 10.48 -20.11 4.21
C ARG A 226 11.66 -19.25 3.76
N TRP A 227 11.70 -18.01 4.23
CA TRP A 227 12.80 -17.08 3.95
C TRP A 227 14.03 -17.45 4.78
N GLN A 228 15.15 -17.73 4.14
CA GLN A 228 16.38 -18.17 4.79
C GLN A 228 17.62 -17.66 4.04
N GLY A 229 18.73 -17.46 4.74
CA GLY A 229 19.96 -16.97 4.12
C GLY A 229 19.84 -15.55 3.56
N TYR A 230 20.58 -15.25 2.48
CA TYR A 230 20.62 -13.90 1.89
C TYR A 230 19.49 -13.68 0.87
N GLU A 231 18.26 -13.81 1.34
CA GLU A 231 17.04 -13.62 0.56
C GLU A 231 16.20 -12.54 1.28
N ASP A 232 16.13 -11.34 0.68
CA ASP A 232 15.29 -10.21 1.11
C ASP A 232 15.50 -9.70 2.56
N PRO A 233 16.71 -9.19 2.91
CA PRO A 233 17.06 -8.79 4.28
C PRO A 233 16.18 -7.69 4.87
N TYR A 234 15.52 -6.88 4.04
CA TYR A 234 14.59 -5.85 4.51
C TYR A 234 13.37 -6.43 5.23
N LEU A 235 12.96 -7.65 4.87
CA LEU A 235 11.80 -8.30 5.48
C LEU A 235 12.05 -8.56 6.96
N TYR A 236 13.23 -9.09 7.29
CA TYR A 236 13.65 -9.30 8.67
C TYR A 236 13.93 -7.99 9.41
N MET A 237 14.43 -6.95 8.73
CA MET A 237 14.59 -5.63 9.34
C MET A 237 13.24 -5.03 9.75
N LEU A 238 12.21 -5.12 8.90
CA LEU A 238 10.84 -4.74 9.25
C LEU A 238 10.28 -5.59 10.38
N ALA A 239 10.46 -6.92 10.29
CA ALA A 239 9.91 -7.83 11.28
C ALA A 239 10.51 -7.61 12.69
N MET A 240 11.81 -7.35 12.79
CA MET A 240 12.47 -7.01 14.06
C MET A 240 12.19 -5.57 14.52
N GLY A 241 11.96 -4.65 13.58
CA GLY A 241 11.65 -3.25 13.87
C GLY A 241 10.18 -2.96 14.16
N ALA A 242 9.31 -3.97 14.18
CA ALA A 242 7.88 -3.77 14.34
C ALA A 242 7.52 -3.27 15.75
N PRO A 243 6.57 -2.34 15.91
CA PRO A 243 6.32 -1.72 17.21
C PRO A 243 5.53 -2.59 18.19
N LYS A 244 4.88 -3.68 17.72
CA LYS A 244 4.01 -4.52 18.55
C LYS A 244 4.35 -6.00 18.49
N PHE A 245 4.39 -6.57 17.29
CA PHE A 245 4.59 -8.00 17.07
C PHE A 245 5.99 -8.27 16.49
N ALA A 246 7.03 -7.68 17.08
CA ALA A 246 8.39 -7.83 16.59
C ALA A 246 8.92 -9.26 16.72
N LEU A 247 9.83 -9.61 15.82
CA LEU A 247 10.74 -10.74 15.99
C LEU A 247 11.92 -10.36 16.90
N GLY A 248 12.48 -11.36 17.58
CA GLY A 248 13.72 -11.19 18.33
C GLY A 248 14.93 -11.11 17.39
N GLY A 249 16.04 -10.56 17.89
CA GLY A 249 17.27 -10.37 17.11
C GLY A 249 17.90 -11.69 16.62
N GLU A 250 17.53 -12.82 17.20
CA GLU A 250 17.92 -14.14 16.73
C GLU A 250 17.46 -14.45 15.30
N SER A 251 16.34 -13.86 14.85
CA SER A 251 15.83 -14.03 13.48
C SER A 251 16.75 -13.48 12.41
N TRP A 252 17.73 -12.63 12.76
CA TRP A 252 18.78 -12.19 11.84
C TRP A 252 19.71 -13.34 11.39
N LYS A 253 19.72 -14.47 12.12
CA LYS A 253 20.52 -15.66 11.80
C LYS A 253 19.78 -16.66 10.89
N ALA A 254 18.59 -16.29 10.40
CA ALA A 254 17.79 -17.08 9.47
C ALA A 254 18.54 -17.40 8.17
#